data_AF-A0A543C189-F1
#
_entry.id   AF-A0A543C189-F1
#
_cell.length_a   1.000
_cell.length_b   1.000
_cell.length_c   1.000
_cell.angle_alpha   90.00
_cell.angle_beta   90.00
_cell.angle_gamma   90.00
#
_symmetry.space_group_name_H-M   'P 1'
#
loop_
_entity.id
_entity.type
_entity.pdbx_description
1 polymer ?
#
loop_
_entity_poly.entity_id
_entity_poly.type
_entity_poly.pdbx_seq_one_letter_code
_entity_poly.pdbx_strand_id
1 'polypeptide(L)'
;MAVRIRVQPDDDVQALESLADWLRGEPDLAGRVRLASSEPREGELGALAEAVVVGVGSGGAISVLAASLKTWLAHPRRSDVRVVLEGPDDRKVEIDVRRAKSADIERLVRTILDGRDPE
;
A
#
# COMPACT_ATOMS: atom_id res chain seq x y z
N MET A 1 -14.41 1.92 3.67
CA MET A 1 -13.72 1.48 2.44
C MET A 1 -12.42 0.79 2.84
N ALA A 2 -11.74 0.13 1.92
CA ALA A 2 -10.44 -0.47 2.19
C ALA A 2 -9.51 -0.27 0.99
N VAL A 3 -8.23 -0.12 1.27
CA VAL A 3 -7.16 -0.15 0.26
C VAL A 3 -6.42 -1.46 0.42
N ARG A 4 -6.13 -2.12 -0.68
CA ARG A 4 -5.22 -3.26 -0.71
C ARG A 4 -3.84 -2.78 -1.14
N ILE A 5 -2.82 -3.26 -0.46
CA ILE A 5 -1.43 -2.89 -0.68
C ILE A 5 -0.66 -4.16 -0.99
N ARG A 6 -0.07 -4.23 -2.17
CA ARG A 6 0.80 -5.32 -2.59
C ARG A 6 2.21 -4.80 -2.71
N VAL A 7 3.18 -5.64 -2.37
CA VAL A 7 4.60 -5.35 -2.57
C VAL A 7 5.09 -6.30 -3.64
N GLN A 8 5.65 -5.78 -4.73
CA GLN A 8 6.30 -6.63 -5.73
C GLN A 8 7.67 -7.07 -5.20
N PRO A 9 7.91 -8.38 -5.04
CA PRO A 9 9.19 -8.89 -4.59
C PRO A 9 10.15 -8.93 -5.79
N ASP A 10 10.92 -7.87 -6.01
CA ASP A 10 12.14 -7.98 -6.84
C ASP A 10 13.26 -8.67 -6.02
N ASP A 11 13.41 -8.33 -4.73
CA ASP A 11 14.49 -8.85 -3.87
C ASP A 11 14.12 -9.10 -2.38
N ASP A 12 12.94 -8.69 -1.90
CA ASP A 12 12.62 -8.71 -0.46
C ASP A 12 11.26 -9.34 -0.16
N VAL A 13 11.29 -10.65 0.07
CA VAL A 13 10.12 -11.49 0.37
C VAL A 13 9.45 -11.10 1.70
N GLN A 14 10.18 -10.44 2.60
CA GLN A 14 9.71 -10.01 3.92
C GLN A 14 9.20 -8.56 3.93
N ALA A 15 9.27 -7.85 2.80
CA ALA A 15 8.87 -6.45 2.72
C ALA A 15 7.39 -6.26 3.04
N LEU A 16 6.52 -7.19 2.61
CA LEU A 16 5.10 -7.10 2.92
C LEU A 16 4.80 -7.31 4.40
N GLU A 17 5.40 -8.32 5.04
CA GLU A 17 5.23 -8.56 6.48
C GLU A 17 5.73 -7.36 7.30
N SER A 18 6.88 -6.81 6.92
CA SER A 18 7.44 -5.60 7.53
C SER A 18 6.55 -4.37 7.34
N LEU A 19 5.90 -4.23 6.19
CA LEU A 19 4.92 -3.16 5.97
C LEU A 19 3.67 -3.38 6.83
N ALA A 20 3.18 -4.61 6.93
CA ALA A 20 2.02 -4.94 7.75
C ALA A 20 2.28 -4.65 9.22
N ASP A 21 3.46 -5.02 9.73
CA ASP A 21 3.90 -4.72 11.09
C ASP A 21 4.01 -3.21 11.33
N TRP A 22 4.65 -2.49 10.41
CA TRP A 22 4.76 -1.03 10.44
C TRP A 22 3.39 -0.34 10.54
N LEU A 23 2.45 -0.72 9.66
CA LEU A 23 1.11 -0.13 9.66
C LEU A 23 0.28 -0.52 10.89
N ARG A 24 0.52 -1.71 11.48
CA ARG A 24 -0.12 -2.10 12.74
C ARG A 24 0.41 -1.32 13.94
N GLY A 25 1.65 -0.83 13.88
CA GLY A 25 2.25 0.03 14.89
C GLY A 25 1.58 1.41 14.99
N GLU A 26 0.87 1.83 13.94
CA GLU A 26 0.19 3.12 13.91
C GLU A 26 -1.14 3.05 14.69
N PRO A 27 -1.32 3.84 15.77
CA PRO A 27 -2.50 3.76 16.63
C PRO A 27 -3.81 4.06 15.87
N ASP A 28 -3.76 4.94 14.87
CA ASP A 28 -4.89 5.28 14.00
C ASP A 28 -5.18 4.23 12.93
N LEU A 29 -4.32 3.24 12.72
CA LEU A 29 -4.57 2.11 11.81
C LEU A 29 -4.67 0.76 12.55
N ALA A 30 -4.37 0.75 13.86
CA ALA A 30 -4.48 -0.42 14.70
C ALA A 30 -5.88 -1.06 14.62
N GLY A 31 -5.90 -2.38 14.44
CA GLY A 31 -7.13 -3.15 14.24
C GLY A 31 -7.77 -3.01 12.85
N ARG A 32 -7.25 -2.15 11.97
CA ARG A 32 -7.74 -1.92 10.59
C ARG A 32 -6.84 -2.56 9.53
N VAL A 33 -5.68 -3.09 9.92
CA VAL A 33 -4.68 -3.72 9.04
C VAL A 33 -4.81 -5.24 9.10
N ARG A 34 -5.00 -5.89 7.95
CA ARG A 34 -5.09 -7.36 7.81
C ARG A 34 -4.21 -7.85 6.68
N LEU A 35 -3.57 -9.00 6.85
CA LEU A 35 -2.92 -9.71 5.73
C LEU A 35 -3.99 -10.51 4.98
N ALA A 36 -3.93 -10.49 3.66
CA ALA A 36 -4.81 -11.23 2.78
C ALA A 36 -3.98 -11.87 1.67
N SER A 37 -4.14 -13.17 1.48
CA SER A 37 -3.58 -13.84 0.31
C SER A 37 -4.44 -13.46 -0.91
N SER A 38 -3.81 -12.97 -1.97
CA SER A 38 -4.44 -12.72 -3.27
C SER A 38 -4.06 -13.81 -4.25
N GLU A 39 -5.03 -14.24 -5.05
CA GLU A 39 -4.79 -15.10 -6.19
C GLU A 39 -3.85 -14.38 -7.18
N PRO A 40 -2.75 -15.02 -7.61
CA PRO A 40 -1.88 -14.44 -8.63
C PRO A 40 -2.69 -14.19 -9.90
N ARG A 41 -2.57 -12.98 -10.47
CA ARG A 41 -3.24 -12.65 -11.73
C ARG A 41 -2.52 -13.36 -12.88
N GLU A 42 -3.26 -13.65 -13.96
CA GLU A 42 -2.73 -14.28 -15.18
C GLU A 42 -1.49 -13.50 -15.68
N GLY A 43 -0.32 -14.13 -15.59
CA GLY A 43 0.98 -13.54 -15.96
C GLY A 43 1.97 -13.38 -14.79
N GLU A 44 1.52 -13.44 -13.54
CA GLU A 44 2.39 -13.55 -12.36
C GLU A 44 2.65 -15.04 -12.08
N LEU A 45 3.92 -15.49 -12.16
CA LEU A 45 4.29 -16.90 -11.96
C LEU A 45 4.00 -17.35 -10.51
N GLY A 46 2.83 -17.94 -10.28
CA GLY A 46 2.61 -19.11 -9.42
C GLY A 46 2.82 -19.00 -7.90
N ALA A 47 3.10 -17.84 -7.32
CA ALA A 47 3.08 -17.64 -5.87
C ALA A 47 1.79 -16.95 -5.43
N LEU A 48 1.19 -17.38 -4.31
CA LEU A 48 0.14 -16.62 -3.64
C LEU A 48 0.70 -15.22 -3.35
N ALA A 49 0.15 -14.20 -4.02
CA ALA A 49 0.60 -12.84 -3.81
C ALA A 49 -0.01 -12.37 -2.49
N GLU A 50 0.81 -12.23 -1.46
CA GLU A 50 0.31 -11.67 -0.20
C GLU A 50 0.04 -10.16 -0.37
N ALA A 51 -1.02 -9.69 0.28
CA ALA A 51 -1.45 -8.29 0.28
C ALA A 51 -1.77 -7.83 1.71
N VAL A 52 -1.60 -6.55 1.98
CA VAL A 52 -2.06 -5.89 3.21
C VAL A 52 -3.33 -5.11 2.89
N VAL A 53 -4.42 -5.42 3.57
CA VAL A 53 -5.68 -4.70 3.49
C VAL A 53 -5.78 -3.72 4.65
N VAL A 54 -5.96 -2.44 4.34
CA VAL A 54 -6.11 -1.37 5.34
C VAL A 54 -7.51 -0.78 5.24
N GLY A 55 -8.27 -0.88 6.33
CA GLY A 55 -9.57 -0.22 6.46
C GLY A 55 -9.41 1.29 6.61
N VAL A 56 -9.92 2.03 5.63
CA VAL A 56 -9.93 3.50 5.62
C VAL A 56 -11.39 3.96 5.56
N GLY A 57 -11.91 4.38 6.71
CA GLY A 57 -13.30 4.81 6.89
C GLY A 57 -13.47 6.31 7.12
N SER A 58 -12.38 7.03 7.35
CA SER A 58 -12.35 8.45 7.66
C SER A 58 -11.15 9.13 7.01
N GLY A 59 -11.23 10.44 6.77
CA GLY A 59 -10.12 11.21 6.19
C GLY A 59 -8.83 11.11 7.00
N GLY A 60 -8.91 11.02 8.33
CA GLY A 60 -7.74 10.88 9.20
C GLY A 60 -6.97 9.57 8.99
N ALA A 61 -7.66 8.46 8.76
CA ALA A 61 -7.00 7.18 8.48
C ALA A 61 -6.22 7.20 7.15
N ILE A 62 -6.69 7.99 6.18
CA ILE A 62 -6.01 8.17 4.88
C ILE A 62 -4.71 8.94 5.07
N SER A 63 -4.73 10.04 5.82
CA SER A 63 -3.54 10.85 6.11
C SER A 63 -2.48 10.04 6.84
N VAL A 64 -2.88 9.26 7.85
CA VAL A 64 -1.97 8.39 8.59
C VAL A 64 -1.37 7.34 7.64
N LEU A 65 -2.20 6.60 6.90
CA LEU A 65 -1.72 5.60 5.94
C LEU A 65 -0.68 6.17 4.97
N ALA A 66 -0.94 7.36 4.41
CA ALA A 66 -0.03 8.02 3.50
C ALA A 66 1.30 8.41 4.15
N ALA A 67 1.26 8.97 5.37
CA ALA A 67 2.45 9.34 6.12
C ALA A 67 3.30 8.12 6.52
N SER A 68 2.64 7.05 6.99
CA SER A 68 3.31 5.81 7.37
C SER A 68 3.94 5.13 6.14
N LEU A 69 3.25 5.10 4.99
CA LEU A 69 3.80 4.59 3.73
C LEU A 69 5.03 5.40 3.28
N LYS A 70 4.96 6.73 3.34
CA LYS A 70 6.08 7.60 2.96
C LYS A 70 7.30 7.35 3.84
N THR A 71 7.08 7.20 5.14
CA THR A 71 8.15 6.92 6.11
C THR A 71 8.76 5.54 5.91
N TRP A 72 7.93 4.53 5.65
CA TRP A 72 8.38 3.17 5.36
C TRP A 72 9.21 3.09 4.07
N LEU A 73 8.76 3.76 3.00
CA LEU A 73 9.46 3.85 1.71
C LEU A 73 10.74 4.69 1.76
N ALA A 74 10.84 5.63 2.72
CA ALA A 74 12.05 6.41 2.94
C ALA A 74 13.18 5.58 3.59
N HIS A 75 12.89 4.38 4.08
CA HIS A 75 13.89 3.56 4.77
C HIS A 75 14.97 3.03 3.80
N PRO A 76 16.28 3.11 4.14
CA PRO A 76 17.37 2.77 3.23
C PRO A 76 17.34 1.34 2.68
N ARG A 77 16.83 0.39 3.46
CA ARG A 77 16.72 -1.03 3.04
C ARG A 77 15.56 -1.28 2.06
N ARG A 78 14.74 -0.27 1.75
CA ARG A 78 13.54 -0.41 0.92
C ARG A 78 13.65 0.30 -0.42
N SER A 79 14.85 0.76 -0.80
CA SER A 79 15.10 1.63 -1.97
C SER A 79 14.72 1.06 -3.34
N ASP A 80 14.54 -0.26 -3.47
CA ASP A 80 14.13 -0.93 -4.70
C ASP A 80 12.73 -1.56 -4.62
N VAL A 81 11.99 -1.29 -3.54
CA VAL A 81 10.66 -1.89 -3.36
C VAL A 81 9.60 -1.13 -4.16
N ARG A 82 8.78 -1.87 -4.90
CA ARG A 82 7.59 -1.37 -5.59
C ARG A 82 6.33 -1.75 -4.83
N VAL A 83 5.52 -0.75 -4.50
CA VAL A 83 4.25 -0.91 -3.79
C VAL A 83 3.11 -0.63 -4.75
N VAL A 84 2.17 -1.56 -4.87
CA VAL A 84 0.96 -1.41 -5.67
C VAL A 84 -0.22 -1.23 -4.74
N LEU A 85 -0.83 -0.04 -4.78
CA LEU A 85 -2.10 0.24 -4.11
C LEU A 85 -3.26 -0.13 -5.03
N GLU A 86 -4.26 -0.82 -4.51
CA GLU A 86 -5.49 -1.18 -5.21
C GLU A 86 -6.69 -0.67 -4.41
N GLY A 87 -7.50 0.17 -5.06
CA GLY A 87 -8.75 0.70 -4.52
C GLY A 87 -9.93 -0.27 -4.69
N PRO A 88 -11.11 0.09 -4.15
CA PRO A 88 -12.32 -0.73 -4.29
C PRO A 88 -12.84 -0.87 -5.73
N ASP A 89 -12.52 0.07 -6.62
CA ASP A 89 -12.96 0.07 -8.03
C ASP A 89 -11.94 -0.59 -8.99
N ASP A 90 -11.14 -1.55 -8.50
CA ASP A 90 -10.03 -2.20 -9.26
C ASP A 90 -8.94 -1.23 -9.78
N ARG A 91 -9.01 0.06 -9.41
CA ARG A 91 -8.00 1.07 -9.73
C ARG A 91 -6.70 0.73 -9.01
N LYS A 92 -5.59 0.77 -9.75
CA LYS A 92 -4.26 0.47 -9.24
C LYS A 92 -3.32 1.64 -9.44
N VAL A 93 -2.52 1.91 -8.41
CA VAL A 93 -1.44 2.90 -8.46
C VAL A 93 -0.17 2.24 -7.96
N GLU A 94 0.85 2.25 -8.81
CA GLU A 94 2.19 1.82 -8.43
C GLU A 94 3.00 3.00 -7.87
N ILE A 95 3.57 2.77 -6.69
CA ILE A 95 4.42 3.70 -5.96
C ILE A 95 5.76 3.00 -5.72
N ASP A 96 6.78 3.49 -6.41
CA ASP A 96 8.18 3.20 -6.11
C ASP A 96 8.76 4.24 -5.14
N VAL A 97 9.94 3.96 -4.58
CA VAL A 97 10.61 4.88 -3.65
C VAL A 97 10.92 6.25 -4.25
N ARG A 98 11.22 6.34 -5.55
CA ARG A 98 11.49 7.63 -6.20
C ARG A 98 10.20 8.44 -6.30
N ARG A 99 9.11 7.79 -6.72
CA ARG A 99 7.78 8.39 -6.77
C ARG A 99 7.28 8.77 -5.37
N ALA A 100 7.54 7.98 -4.34
CA ALA A 100 7.15 8.30 -2.96
C ALA A 100 7.77 9.59 -2.40
N LYS A 101 8.96 9.99 -2.89
CA LYS A 101 9.62 11.23 -2.49
C LYS A 101 8.96 12.47 -3.09
N SER A 102 8.47 12.37 -4.33
CA SER A 102 7.95 13.51 -5.10
C SER A 102 6.43 13.54 -5.19
N ALA A 103 5.76 12.39 -5.04
CA ALA A 103 4.33 12.26 -5.15
C ALA A 103 3.62 12.56 -3.83
N ASP A 104 2.41 13.11 -3.96
CA ASP A 104 1.47 13.22 -2.87
C ASP A 104 0.75 11.88 -2.69
N ILE A 105 1.32 11.01 -1.86
CA ILE A 105 0.76 9.67 -1.57
C ILE A 105 -0.66 9.79 -1.01
N GLU A 106 -0.93 10.83 -0.22
CA GLU A 106 -2.26 11.04 0.35
C GLU A 106 -3.28 11.33 -0.74
N ARG A 107 -2.94 12.21 -1.69
CA ARG A 107 -3.80 12.48 -2.85
C ARG A 107 -4.01 11.22 -3.70
N LEU A 108 -2.96 10.42 -3.92
CA LEU A 108 -3.08 9.15 -4.66
C LEU A 108 -4.03 8.17 -3.96
N VAL A 109 -3.91 8.00 -2.65
CA VAL A 109 -4.79 7.13 -1.83
C VAL A 109 -6.23 7.64 -1.88
N ARG A 110 -6.46 8.96 -1.79
CA ARG A 110 -7.80 9.53 -1.94
C ARG A 110 -8.37 9.28 -3.34
N THR A 111 -7.60 9.51 -4.39
CA THR A 111 -8.03 9.28 -5.79
C THR A 111 -8.50 7.85 -6.04
N ILE A 112 -7.77 6.85 -5.54
CA ILE A 112 -8.19 5.43 -5.70
C ILE A 112 -9.37 5.04 -4.81
N LEU A 113 -9.66 5.78 -3.74
CA LEU A 113 -10.78 5.56 -2.84
C LEU A 113 -12.07 6.27 -3.28
N ASP A 114 -11.93 7.51 -3.77
CA ASP A 114 -13.04 8.37 -4.19
C ASP A 114 -13.50 8.04 -5.62
N GLY A 115 -12.74 7.23 -6.36
CA GLY A 115 -13.03 6.90 -7.75
C GLY A 115 -12.97 8.10 -8.71
N ARG A 116 -12.60 9.29 -8.23
CA ARG A 116 -12.39 10.49 -9.05
C ARG A 116 -10.96 10.54 -9.54
N ASP A 117 -10.80 10.58 -10.86
CA ASP A 117 -9.57 11.03 -11.50
C ASP A 117 -9.18 12.41 -10.98
N PRO A 118 -7.88 12.66 -10.72
CA PRO A 118 -7.39 14.02 -10.57
C PRO A 118 -7.43 14.66 -11.96
N GLU A 119 -8.40 15.54 -12.19
CA GLU A 119 -8.34 16.55 -13.28
C GLU A 119 -7.09 17.43 -13.15
#